data_AF-A0AB74LR50-F1
#
_entry.id   AF-A0AB74LR50-F1
#
_cell.length_a   1.000
_cell.length_b   1.000
_cell.length_c   1.000
_cell.angle_alpha   90.00
_cell.angle_beta   90.00
_cell.angle_gamma   90.00
#
_symmetry.space_group_name_H-M   'P 1'
#
loop_
_entity.id
_entity.type
_entity.pdbx_description
1 polymer ?
#
loop_
_entity_poly.entity_id
_entity_poly.type
_entity_poly.pdbx_seq_one_letter_code
_entity_poly.pdbx_strand_id
1 'polypeptide(L)'
;MSVLALTTALAAVGAAHAELSSAIRIVLQKGRHYDPTDLFLRRGDTITLHHAFIEADRFAFDAGDQEPGNRATLTLKEPGNFIIQCGIHPKMKLTLHVQ
;
A
#
# COMPACT_ATOMS: atom_id res chain seq x y z
N MET A 1 -45.16 -37.68 34.73
CA MET A 1 -44.67 -36.88 33.59
C MET A 1 -44.07 -35.59 34.12
N SER A 2 -42.75 -35.46 34.15
CA SER A 2 -42.09 -34.17 34.34
C SER A 2 -41.05 -34.05 33.24
N VAL A 3 -41.26 -33.09 32.34
CA VAL A 3 -40.49 -32.90 31.10
C VAL A 3 -39.20 -32.15 31.46
N LEU A 4 -38.06 -32.75 31.15
CA LEU A 4 -36.75 -32.13 31.29
C LEU A 4 -36.59 -31.08 30.17
N ALA A 5 -36.58 -29.79 30.52
CA ALA A 5 -36.32 -28.72 29.57
C ALA A 5 -34.81 -28.66 29.28
N LEU A 6 -34.41 -29.12 28.09
CA LEU A 6 -33.03 -29.06 27.62
C LEU A 6 -32.78 -27.68 27.00
N THR A 7 -32.18 -26.77 27.76
CA THR A 7 -31.70 -25.48 27.24
C THR A 7 -30.42 -25.69 26.45
N THR A 8 -30.51 -25.71 25.12
CA THR A 8 -29.34 -25.65 24.23
C THR A 8 -28.75 -24.24 24.28
N ALA A 9 -27.61 -24.08 24.96
CA ALA A 9 -26.81 -22.88 24.90
C ALA A 9 -26.09 -22.82 23.54
N LEU A 10 -26.47 -21.86 22.69
CA LEU A 10 -25.81 -21.57 21.42
C LEU A 10 -24.52 -20.78 21.70
N ALA A 11 -23.37 -21.45 21.61
CA ALA A 11 -22.06 -20.79 21.70
C ALA A 11 -21.82 -19.94 20.45
N ALA A 12 -21.86 -18.62 20.59
CA ALA A 12 -21.42 -17.69 19.55
C ALA A 12 -19.90 -17.78 19.42
N VAL A 13 -19.42 -18.52 18.42
CA VAL A 13 -18.02 -18.52 18.01
C VAL A 13 -17.75 -17.19 17.29
N GLY A 14 -17.23 -16.21 18.03
CA GLY A 14 -16.76 -14.95 17.45
C GLY A 14 -15.54 -15.23 16.58
N ALA A 15 -15.64 -15.00 15.27
CA ALA A 15 -14.48 -15.01 14.39
C ALA A 15 -13.56 -13.84 14.80
N ALA A 16 -12.37 -14.16 15.32
CA ALA A 16 -11.34 -13.15 15.51
C ALA A 16 -10.85 -12.72 14.12
N HIS A 17 -11.25 -11.52 13.69
CA HIS A 17 -10.67 -10.90 12.50
C HIS A 17 -9.25 -10.43 12.86
N ALA A 18 -8.24 -11.08 12.30
CA ALA A 18 -6.88 -10.57 12.35
C ALA A 18 -6.77 -9.36 11.41
N GLU A 19 -6.83 -8.15 11.98
CA GLU A 19 -6.46 -6.91 11.28
C GLU A 19 -4.96 -6.98 10.95
N LEU A 20 -4.63 -7.18 9.67
CA LEU A 20 -3.24 -7.09 9.25
C LEU A 20 -2.80 -5.63 9.26
N SER A 21 -1.75 -5.31 10.02
CA SER A 21 -1.16 -3.96 9.99
C SER A 21 -0.69 -3.58 8.59
N SER A 22 -0.81 -2.29 8.28
CA SER A 22 -0.16 -1.66 7.13
C SER A 22 1.36 -1.86 7.20
N ALA A 23 1.96 -2.12 6.03
CA ALA A 23 3.39 -2.31 5.86
C ALA A 23 4.07 -1.03 5.33
N ILE A 24 5.34 -0.84 5.71
CA ILE A 24 6.22 0.19 5.14
C ILE A 24 7.25 -0.51 4.25
N ARG A 25 7.40 -0.04 3.01
CA ARG A 25 8.35 -0.57 2.03
C ARG A 25 9.28 0.53 1.52
N ILE A 26 10.58 0.23 1.44
CA ILE A 26 11.57 1.16 0.89
C ILE A 26 11.81 0.79 -0.57
N VAL A 27 11.77 1.77 -1.46
CA VAL A 27 12.13 1.63 -2.87
C VAL A 27 13.39 2.42 -3.13
N LEU A 28 14.44 1.72 -3.57
CA LEU A 28 15.71 2.35 -3.91
C LEU A 28 15.63 2.98 -5.30
N GLN A 29 16.38 4.05 -5.49
CA GLN A 29 16.48 4.76 -6.76
C GLN A 29 17.95 4.88 -7.13
N LYS A 30 18.41 4.06 -8.09
CA LYS A 30 19.82 4.03 -8.50
C LYS A 30 19.91 3.80 -9.99
N GLY A 31 20.88 4.46 -10.65
CA GLY A 31 21.11 4.27 -12.07
C GLY A 31 19.90 4.60 -12.94
N ARG A 32 19.07 5.56 -12.52
CA ARG A 32 17.82 5.95 -13.20
C ARG A 32 16.78 4.82 -13.26
N HIS A 33 16.79 3.94 -12.25
CA HIS A 33 15.82 2.85 -12.07
C HIS A 33 15.29 2.84 -10.64
N TYR A 34 14.04 2.43 -10.50
CA TYR A 34 13.50 2.00 -9.21
C TYR A 34 13.94 0.55 -8.95
N ASP A 35 14.21 0.23 -7.69
CA ASP A 35 14.47 -1.14 -7.26
C ASP A 35 13.67 -1.44 -5.97
N PRO A 36 12.66 -2.31 -6.03
CA PRO A 36 12.17 -3.03 -7.22
C PRO A 36 11.42 -2.13 -8.21
N THR A 37 11.17 -2.64 -9.43
CA THR A 37 10.36 -1.95 -10.47
C THR A 37 8.88 -2.35 -10.47
N ASP A 38 8.50 -3.37 -9.70
CA ASP A 38 7.14 -3.89 -9.59
C ASP A 38 6.84 -4.26 -8.12
N LEU A 39 5.72 -3.80 -7.59
CA LEU A 39 5.34 -3.99 -6.19
C LEU A 39 3.86 -4.34 -6.04
N PHE A 40 3.59 -5.36 -5.23
CA PHE A 40 2.27 -5.72 -4.76
C PHE A 40 2.09 -5.23 -3.32
N LEU A 41 1.06 -4.42 -3.12
CA LEU A 41 0.80 -3.69 -1.88
C LEU A 41 -0.69 -3.73 -1.59
N ARG A 42 -1.06 -3.42 -0.35
CA ARG A 42 -2.45 -3.28 0.07
C ARG A 42 -2.79 -1.81 0.27
N ARG A 43 -4.07 -1.49 0.17
CA ARG A 43 -4.57 -0.20 0.62
C ARG A 43 -4.16 0.02 2.08
N GLY A 44 -3.58 1.18 2.35
CA GLY A 44 -3.02 1.58 3.63
C GLY A 44 -1.52 1.34 3.74
N ASP A 45 -0.91 0.48 2.91
CA ASP A 45 0.54 0.31 2.87
C ASP A 45 1.22 1.62 2.45
N THR A 46 2.47 1.79 2.88
CA THR A 46 3.25 2.99 2.65
C THR A 46 4.56 2.65 1.95
N ILE A 47 4.94 3.43 0.95
CA ILE A 47 6.24 3.35 0.30
C ILE A 47 7.09 4.59 0.60
N THR A 48 8.38 4.38 0.80
CA THR A 48 9.37 5.44 0.98
C THR A 48 10.39 5.39 -0.14
N LEU A 49 10.63 6.52 -0.80
CA LEU A 49 11.44 6.65 -2.00
C LEU A 49 12.00 8.08 -2.14
N HIS A 50 12.86 8.36 -3.12
CA HIS A 50 13.43 9.70 -3.31
C HIS A 50 12.49 10.56 -4.16
N HIS A 51 12.40 10.35 -5.48
CA HIS A 51 11.46 11.08 -6.37
C HIS A 51 10.27 10.21 -6.80
N ALA A 52 9.04 10.74 -6.71
CA ALA A 52 7.86 10.12 -7.31
C ALA A 52 6.90 11.19 -7.84
N PHE A 53 6.33 10.88 -8.99
CA PHE A 53 5.25 11.60 -9.62
C PHE A 53 4.23 10.58 -10.12
N ILE A 54 2.96 10.82 -9.83
CA ILE A 54 1.81 10.02 -10.25
C ILE A 54 0.70 10.98 -10.61
N GLU A 55 0.11 10.78 -11.78
CA GLU A 55 -1.11 11.44 -12.19
C GLU A 55 -2.04 10.39 -12.80
N ALA A 56 -3.12 10.09 -12.08
CA ALA A 56 -4.17 9.16 -12.47
C ALA A 56 -5.52 9.70 -12.01
N ASP A 57 -6.60 9.27 -12.67
CA ASP A 57 -7.96 9.82 -12.48
C ASP A 57 -8.42 9.91 -11.01
N ARG A 58 -8.00 8.96 -10.17
CA ARG A 58 -8.41 8.84 -8.76
C ARG A 58 -7.28 9.14 -7.77
N PHE A 59 -6.07 9.38 -8.27
CA PHE A 59 -4.89 9.49 -7.43
C PHE A 59 -3.79 10.29 -8.12
N ALA A 60 -3.44 11.42 -7.50
CA ALA A 60 -2.29 12.21 -7.90
C ALA A 60 -1.34 12.36 -6.71
N PHE A 61 -0.05 12.32 -6.99
CA PHE A 61 1.00 12.54 -6.01
C PHE A 61 2.22 13.12 -6.68
N ASP A 62 2.81 14.13 -6.07
CA ASP A 62 4.10 14.68 -6.47
C ASP A 62 4.96 14.86 -5.22
N ALA A 63 6.12 14.22 -5.21
CA ALA A 63 7.12 14.40 -4.18
C ALA A 63 7.75 15.81 -4.24
N GLY A 64 7.68 16.49 -5.39
CA GLY A 64 8.42 17.71 -5.65
C GLY A 64 9.93 17.51 -5.63
N ASP A 65 10.67 18.62 -5.53
CA ASP A 65 12.12 18.60 -5.42
C ASP A 65 12.56 18.04 -4.05
N GLN A 66 13.55 17.16 -4.07
CA GLN A 66 14.08 16.53 -2.87
C GLN A 66 15.58 16.79 -2.72
N GLU A 67 15.97 17.34 -1.57
CA GLU A 67 17.38 17.51 -1.24
C GLU A 67 18.09 16.13 -1.12
N PRO A 68 19.41 16.07 -1.33
CA PRO A 68 20.18 14.86 -1.08
C PRO A 68 19.97 14.34 0.35
N GLY A 69 19.55 13.08 0.47
CA GLY A 69 19.29 12.43 1.77
C GLY A 69 17.82 12.45 2.21
N ASN A 70 16.99 13.35 1.67
CA ASN A 70 15.55 13.36 1.95
C ASN A 70 14.83 12.19 1.28
N ARG A 71 13.66 11.81 1.81
CA ARG A 71 12.80 10.79 1.20
C ARG A 71 11.36 11.22 1.24
N ALA A 72 10.66 11.00 0.14
CA ALA A 72 9.22 11.09 0.05
C ALA A 72 8.57 9.82 0.62
N THR A 73 7.41 10.01 1.23
CA THR A 73 6.57 8.93 1.75
C THR A 73 5.20 9.00 1.10
N LEU A 74 4.75 7.87 0.57
CA LEU A 74 3.46 7.74 -0.11
C LEU A 74 2.65 6.62 0.52
N THR A 75 1.52 6.97 1.14
CA THR A 75 0.54 6.00 1.64
C THR A 75 -0.52 5.75 0.58
N LEU A 76 -0.76 4.48 0.27
CA LEU A 76 -1.65 4.04 -0.81
C LEU A 76 -3.10 3.99 -0.32
N LYS A 77 -3.87 5.04 -0.62
CA LYS A 77 -5.26 5.16 -0.14
C LYS A 77 -6.29 4.53 -1.08
N GLU A 78 -5.93 4.35 -2.34
CA GLU A 78 -6.82 3.85 -3.38
C GLU A 78 -6.34 2.50 -3.91
N PRO A 79 -7.22 1.49 -4.07
CA PRO A 79 -6.88 0.26 -4.77
C PRO A 79 -6.81 0.51 -6.28
N GLY A 80 -5.92 -0.24 -6.95
CA GLY A 80 -5.73 -0.16 -8.38
C GLY A 80 -4.27 -0.32 -8.79
N ASN A 81 -4.05 -0.20 -10.09
CA ASN A 81 -2.72 -0.24 -10.69
C ASN A 81 -2.25 1.18 -11.00
N PHE A 82 -1.06 1.52 -10.52
CA PHE A 82 -0.48 2.85 -10.68
C PHE A 82 0.91 2.75 -11.29
N ILE A 83 1.26 3.72 -12.13
CA ILE A 83 2.62 3.89 -12.63
C ILE A 83 3.20 5.13 -11.97
N ILE A 84 4.23 4.91 -11.16
CA ILE A 84 5.05 5.98 -10.62
C ILE A 84 6.16 6.31 -11.61
N GLN A 85 6.35 7.60 -11.86
CA GLN A 85 7.46 8.13 -12.64
C GLN A 85 8.38 8.97 -11.75
N CYS A 86 9.63 9.12 -12.16
CA CYS A 86 10.49 10.16 -11.61
C CYS A 86 10.31 11.42 -12.48
N GLY A 87 9.93 12.56 -11.87
CA GLY A 87 9.64 13.80 -12.61
C GLY A 87 10.78 14.29 -13.51
N ILE A 88 12.04 14.10 -13.08
CA ILE A 88 13.24 14.46 -13.85
C ILE A 88 13.79 13.32 -14.73
N HIS A 89 13.24 12.10 -14.59
CA HIS A 89 13.63 10.92 -15.37
C HIS A 89 12.39 10.15 -15.85
N PRO A 90 11.64 10.65 -16.85
CA PRO A 90 10.32 10.08 -17.20
C PRO A 90 10.34 8.62 -17.71
N LYS A 91 11.51 8.11 -18.09
CA LYS A 91 11.70 6.69 -18.46
C LYS A 91 11.84 5.76 -17.25
N MET A 92 12.16 6.31 -16.08
CA MET A 92 12.27 5.57 -14.83
C MET A 92 10.85 5.36 -14.28
N LYS A 93 10.42 4.10 -14.20
CA LYS A 93 9.05 3.72 -13.82
C LYS A 93 9.03 2.64 -12.75
N LEU A 94 8.02 2.72 -11.88
CA LEU A 94 7.66 1.71 -10.91
C LEU A 94 6.17 1.40 -11.06
N THR A 95 5.84 0.13 -11.21
CA THR A 95 4.46 -0.36 -11.24
C THR A 95 4.02 -0.74 -9.84
N LEU A 96 2.89 -0.23 -9.40
CA LEU A 96 2.24 -0.62 -8.15
C LEU A 96 0.94 -1.35 -8.46
N HIS A 97 0.72 -2.47 -7.78
CA HIS A 97 -0.53 -3.20 -7.75
C HIS A 97 -1.08 -3.12 -6.33
N VAL A 98 -2.17 -2.36 -6.14
CA VAL A 98 -2.75 -2.08 -4.83
C VAL A 98 -4.10 -2.76 -4.69
N GLN A 99 -4.23 -3.64 -3.70
CA GLN A 99 -5.46 -4.39 -3.38
C GLN A 99 -6.17 -3.87 -2.13
#